data_AF-A0A403M9Z8-F1
#
_entry.id   AF-A0A403M9Z8-F1
#
_cell.length_a   1.000
_cell.length_b   1.000
_cell.length_c   1.000
_cell.angle_alpha   90.00
_cell.angle_beta   90.00
_cell.angle_gamma   90.00
#
_symmetry.space_group_name_H-M   'P 1'
#
loop_
_entity.id
_entity.type
_entity.pdbx_description
1 polymer ?
#
loop_
_entity_poly.entity_id
_entity_poly.type
_entity_poly.pdbx_seq_one_letter_code
_entity_poly.pdbx_strand_id
1 'polypeptide(L)'
;AVTLTDWSGNALSERSTLPVTSVSLVSGRWGWTPLPDAPVPDMPKVNVTSRGEWDIQGKQSWGRLGMLAPAADLGHEVSVRKGERVLVLGTGEFVWEPFLLAERLEAAGAKAFYGSTTRSPIAVGYAIESAISFTDNYGLDIPNFVYNVAHQQFDRILVCTETPAESIDAQLLKALAEVAPVVEIVTYE
;
A
#
# COMPACT_ATOMS: atom_id res chain seq x y z
N ALA A 1 25.55 10.18 -8.53
CA ALA A 1 24.30 9.58 -8.02
C ALA A 1 24.62 8.28 -7.33
N VAL A 2 23.94 7.99 -6.23
CA VAL A 2 24.09 6.71 -5.50
C VAL A 2 22.74 6.00 -5.58
N THR A 3 22.73 4.79 -6.11
CA THR A 3 21.53 3.96 -6.22
C THR A 3 21.80 2.56 -5.65
N LEU A 4 20.75 1.83 -5.25
CA LEU A 4 20.92 0.41 -4.91
C LEU A 4 21.17 -0.42 -6.17
N THR A 5 20.47 -0.11 -7.26
CA THR A 5 20.60 -0.79 -8.56
C THR A 5 20.81 0.21 -9.71
N ASP A 6 21.57 -0.19 -10.74
CA ASP A 6 21.68 0.52 -12.01
C ASP A 6 21.43 -0.42 -13.21
N TRP A 7 20.24 -0.30 -13.81
CA TRP A 7 19.88 -1.01 -15.03
C TRP A 7 19.99 -0.15 -16.30
N SER A 8 20.42 1.09 -16.15
CA SER A 8 20.51 2.08 -17.22
C SER A 8 21.81 1.99 -18.01
N GLY A 9 22.80 1.24 -17.50
CA GLY A 9 24.12 1.13 -18.10
C GLY A 9 24.87 2.47 -18.07
N ASN A 10 24.94 3.14 -16.92
CA ASN A 10 25.59 4.44 -16.77
C ASN A 10 24.98 5.60 -17.60
N ALA A 11 23.73 5.48 -18.06
CA ALA A 11 23.10 6.51 -18.89
C ALA A 11 23.10 7.91 -18.23
N LEU A 12 23.08 7.97 -16.90
CA LEU A 12 23.12 9.24 -16.17
C LEU A 12 24.44 10.00 -16.36
N SER A 13 25.59 9.32 -16.27
CA SER A 13 26.90 9.97 -16.47
C SER A 13 27.11 10.37 -17.94
N GLU A 14 26.54 9.61 -18.88
CA GLU A 14 26.62 9.91 -20.31
C GLU A 14 25.75 11.08 -20.76
N ARG A 15 24.59 11.28 -20.10
CA ARG A 15 23.59 12.28 -20.49
C ARG A 15 23.60 13.54 -19.62
N SER A 16 24.31 13.51 -18.49
CA SER A 16 24.45 14.66 -17.60
C SER A 16 25.48 15.64 -18.15
N THR A 17 25.14 16.92 -18.19
CA THR A 17 26.10 18.01 -18.47
C THR A 17 26.97 18.36 -17.26
N LEU A 18 26.65 17.82 -16.09
CA LEU A 18 27.43 17.97 -14.86
C LEU A 18 28.37 16.77 -14.67
N PRO A 19 29.55 16.96 -14.04
CA PRO A 19 30.43 15.86 -13.65
C PRO A 19 29.72 14.99 -12.61
N VAL A 20 29.22 13.83 -13.03
CA VAL A 20 28.49 12.89 -12.18
C VAL A 20 29.25 11.58 -12.10
N THR A 21 29.59 11.19 -10.87
CA THR A 21 30.00 9.82 -10.57
C THR A 21 28.77 9.00 -10.19
N SER A 22 28.51 7.92 -10.90
CA SER A 22 27.45 6.95 -10.58
C SER A 22 28.03 5.81 -9.75
N VAL A 23 27.38 5.50 -8.63
CA VAL A 23 27.74 4.38 -7.75
C VAL A 23 26.49 3.54 -7.53
N SER A 24 26.59 2.24 -7.76
CA SER A 24 25.53 1.27 -7.49
C SER A 24 26.07 0.00 -6.84
N LEU A 25 25.24 -0.67 -6.03
CA LEU A 25 25.59 -1.97 -5.44
C LEU A 25 25.44 -3.11 -6.46
N VAL A 26 24.41 -3.02 -7.31
CA VAL A 26 24.13 -4.00 -8.37
C VAL A 26 23.90 -3.26 -9.69
N SER A 27 24.45 -3.77 -10.79
CA SER A 27 24.22 -3.19 -12.11
C SER A 27 23.94 -4.26 -13.17
N GLY A 28 23.25 -3.86 -14.24
CA GLY A 28 22.96 -4.73 -15.37
C GLY A 28 22.16 -4.04 -16.47
N ARG A 29 21.44 -4.84 -17.27
CA ARG A 29 20.60 -4.35 -18.36
C ARG A 29 19.37 -5.24 -18.53
N TRP A 30 18.26 -4.64 -18.95
CA TRP A 30 17.07 -5.36 -19.40
C TRP A 30 16.87 -5.14 -20.89
N GLY A 31 16.41 -6.18 -21.58
CA GLY A 31 15.98 -6.11 -22.96
C GLY A 31 14.58 -6.69 -23.05
N TRP A 32 13.69 -6.00 -23.74
CA TRP A 32 12.34 -6.48 -24.02
C TRP A 32 12.20 -6.71 -25.52
N THR A 33 11.63 -7.84 -25.90
CA THR A 33 11.23 -8.12 -27.27
C THR A 33 9.71 -7.95 -27.35
N PRO A 34 9.20 -6.95 -28.10
CA PRO A 34 7.77 -6.80 -28.27
C PRO A 34 7.15 -8.05 -28.87
N LEU A 35 5.98 -8.44 -28.37
CA LEU A 35 5.10 -9.40 -29.05
C LEU A 35 4.19 -8.57 -29.98
N PRO A 36 4.32 -8.69 -31.32
CA PRO A 36 3.65 -7.79 -32.27
C PRO A 36 2.13 -7.75 -32.13
N ASP A 37 1.53 -8.88 -31.76
CA ASP A 37 0.07 -9.06 -31.66
C ASP A 37 -0.40 -9.19 -30.21
N ALA A 38 0.38 -8.69 -29.24
CA ALA A 38 -0.06 -8.68 -27.85
C ALA A 38 -1.31 -7.79 -27.70
N PRO A 39 -2.40 -8.28 -27.09
CA PRO A 39 -3.57 -7.45 -26.83
C PRO A 39 -3.18 -6.32 -25.88
N VAL A 40 -3.66 -5.11 -26.20
CA VAL A 40 -3.50 -3.96 -25.31
C VAL A 40 -4.38 -4.17 -24.09
N PRO A 41 -3.84 -4.10 -22.86
CA PRO A 41 -4.67 -4.21 -21.66
C PRO A 41 -5.62 -3.00 -21.58
N ASP A 42 -6.87 -3.26 -21.24
CA ASP A 42 -7.80 -2.19 -20.87
C ASP A 42 -7.44 -1.70 -19.46
N MET A 43 -7.02 -0.43 -19.36
CA MET A 43 -6.51 0.13 -18.13
C MET A 43 -7.60 0.95 -17.42
N PRO A 44 -7.86 0.71 -16.12
CA PRO A 44 -8.84 1.49 -15.39
C PRO A 44 -8.40 2.95 -15.31
N LYS A 45 -9.38 3.87 -15.27
CA LYS A 45 -9.14 5.30 -15.16
C LYS A 45 -8.71 5.66 -13.74
N VAL A 46 -7.41 5.67 -13.50
CA VAL A 46 -6.80 5.99 -12.20
C VAL A 46 -6.03 7.31 -12.17
N ASN A 47 -6.11 8.09 -13.26
CA ASN A 47 -5.29 9.29 -13.50
C ASN A 47 -5.92 10.61 -13.04
N VAL A 48 -6.85 10.58 -12.08
CA VAL A 48 -7.48 11.78 -11.53
C VAL A 48 -6.55 12.45 -10.51
N THR A 49 -6.36 13.77 -10.65
CA THR A 49 -5.47 14.60 -9.81
C THR A 49 -6.23 15.66 -8.99
N SER A 50 -7.51 15.45 -8.72
CA SER A 50 -8.37 16.36 -7.96
C SER A 50 -8.21 16.15 -6.45
N ARG A 51 -8.60 17.15 -5.65
CA ARG A 51 -8.83 16.96 -4.22
C ARG A 51 -10.14 16.20 -4.02
N GLY A 52 -10.13 15.20 -3.15
CA GLY A 52 -11.30 14.41 -2.79
C GLY A 52 -12.30 15.14 -1.90
N GLU A 53 -13.45 14.49 -1.68
CA GLU A 53 -14.53 14.94 -0.80
C GLU A 53 -14.18 14.80 0.68
N TRP A 54 -13.36 13.79 1.02
CA TRP A 54 -12.98 13.50 2.40
C TRP A 54 -11.65 14.15 2.78
N ASP A 55 -11.66 14.83 3.92
CA ASP A 55 -10.47 15.43 4.51
C ASP A 55 -9.61 14.38 5.22
N ILE A 56 -8.31 14.66 5.29
CA ILE A 56 -7.36 13.92 6.12
C ILE A 56 -7.62 14.30 7.57
N GLN A 57 -7.89 13.31 8.40
CA GLN A 57 -8.15 13.44 9.82
C GLN A 57 -6.95 13.02 10.68
N GLY A 58 -7.00 13.46 11.93
CA GLY A 58 -5.97 13.18 12.90
C GLY A 58 -4.67 13.93 12.61
N LYS A 59 -3.61 13.47 13.28
CA LYS A 59 -2.28 14.08 13.17
C LYS A 59 -1.51 13.50 11.97
N GLN A 60 -0.78 14.35 11.28
CA GLN A 60 0.07 13.96 10.15
C GLN A 60 1.47 13.50 10.60
N SER A 61 1.55 12.63 11.61
CA SER A 61 2.79 12.11 12.18
C SER A 61 3.37 10.91 11.43
N TRP A 62 2.99 10.70 10.16
CA TRP A 62 3.23 9.46 9.42
C TRP A 62 3.88 9.66 8.04
N GLY A 63 4.30 10.88 7.70
CA GLY A 63 5.24 11.12 6.61
C GLY A 63 4.78 12.12 5.56
N ARG A 64 3.50 12.57 5.61
CA ARG A 64 3.02 13.67 4.75
C ARG A 64 3.77 14.99 5.00
N LEU A 65 4.20 15.21 6.23
CA LEU A 65 5.07 16.31 6.63
C LEU A 65 6.42 15.76 7.11
N GLY A 66 7.46 16.60 7.05
CA GLY A 66 8.76 16.26 7.60
C GLY A 66 8.66 15.95 9.11
N MET A 67 9.27 14.86 9.54
CA MET A 67 9.26 14.41 10.94
C MET A 67 10.66 14.00 11.39
N LEU A 68 10.88 14.07 12.71
CA LEU A 68 12.10 13.56 13.35
C LEU A 68 11.94 12.13 13.86
N ALA A 69 10.74 11.78 14.31
CA ALA A 69 10.38 10.45 14.79
C ALA A 69 8.89 10.18 14.52
N PRO A 70 8.50 8.92 14.25
CA PRO A 70 7.09 8.56 14.20
C PRO A 70 6.44 8.65 15.58
N ALA A 71 5.12 8.77 15.60
CA ALA A 71 4.40 8.72 16.85
C ALA A 71 4.19 7.29 17.34
N ALA A 72 4.05 6.34 16.42
CA ALA A 72 3.87 4.90 16.69
C ALA A 72 2.66 4.60 17.58
N ASP A 73 1.59 5.38 17.43
CA ASP A 73 0.48 5.44 18.39
C ASP A 73 -0.91 5.18 17.79
N LEU A 74 -0.98 4.87 16.50
CA LEU A 74 -2.20 4.39 15.86
C LEU A 74 -2.68 3.09 16.53
N GLY A 75 -3.96 3.00 16.90
CA GLY A 75 -4.57 1.76 17.41
C GLY A 75 -3.98 1.25 18.73
N HIS A 76 -3.70 2.14 19.69
CA HIS A 76 -3.07 1.77 20.97
C HIS A 76 -3.92 0.80 21.82
N GLU A 77 -5.24 0.92 21.70
CA GLU A 77 -6.26 0.08 22.31
C GLU A 77 -6.37 -1.30 21.66
N VAL A 78 -5.79 -1.47 20.47
CA VAL A 78 -5.81 -2.74 19.75
C VAL A 78 -4.89 -3.73 20.45
N SER A 79 -5.51 -4.78 21.01
CA SER A 79 -4.81 -5.93 21.59
C SER A 79 -5.01 -7.18 20.73
N VAL A 80 -4.16 -8.18 20.94
CA VAL A 80 -4.16 -9.44 20.18
C VAL A 80 -3.95 -10.64 21.09
N ARG A 81 -4.45 -11.79 20.65
CA ARG A 81 -4.15 -13.08 21.26
C ARG A 81 -2.87 -13.65 20.66
N LYS A 82 -2.10 -14.38 21.47
CA LYS A 82 -0.90 -15.08 20.98
C LYS A 82 -1.29 -16.05 19.85
N GLY A 83 -0.63 -15.91 18.71
CA GLY A 83 -0.84 -16.72 17.50
C GLY A 83 -1.97 -16.26 16.59
N GLU A 84 -2.73 -15.22 16.97
CA GLU A 84 -3.81 -14.64 16.17
C GLU A 84 -3.27 -14.11 14.83
N ARG A 85 -3.90 -14.49 13.72
CA ARG A 85 -3.53 -14.05 12.38
C ARG A 85 -4.19 -12.71 12.08
N VAL A 86 -3.43 -11.63 12.17
CA VAL A 86 -3.94 -10.27 11.96
C VAL A 86 -3.33 -9.70 10.69
N LEU A 87 -4.17 -9.28 9.75
CA LEU A 87 -3.74 -8.46 8.62
C LEU A 87 -3.98 -6.99 8.93
N VAL A 88 -2.94 -6.17 8.83
CA VAL A 88 -3.02 -4.72 8.92
C VAL A 88 -2.88 -4.13 7.51
N LEU A 89 -3.86 -3.33 7.11
CA LEU A 89 -3.91 -2.65 5.82
C LEU A 89 -3.82 -1.14 6.01
N GLY A 90 -2.78 -0.49 5.47
CA GLY A 90 -2.76 0.97 5.32
C GLY A 90 -3.47 1.42 4.04
N THR A 91 -4.25 2.50 4.09
CA THR A 91 -4.88 3.06 2.88
C THR A 91 -3.93 4.01 2.13
N GLY A 92 -3.82 3.86 0.82
CA GLY A 92 -3.11 4.82 -0.06
C GLY A 92 -1.70 5.16 0.43
N GLU A 93 -1.48 6.43 0.79
CA GLU A 93 -0.20 6.90 1.32
C GLU A 93 -0.07 6.75 2.86
N PHE A 94 -1.15 6.41 3.57
CA PHE A 94 -1.14 6.16 5.01
C PHE A 94 -0.62 4.74 5.32
N VAL A 95 0.69 4.57 5.24
CA VAL A 95 1.35 3.26 5.34
C VAL A 95 2.29 3.11 6.54
N TRP A 96 2.86 4.21 7.03
CA TRP A 96 3.93 4.12 8.04
C TRP A 96 3.41 3.76 9.44
N GLU A 97 2.42 4.48 9.96
CA GLU A 97 1.83 4.17 11.27
C GLU A 97 1.10 2.80 11.28
N PRO A 98 0.38 2.39 10.22
CA PRO A 98 -0.15 1.02 10.13
C PRO A 98 0.92 -0.07 10.13
N PHE A 99 2.07 0.18 9.52
CA PHE A 99 3.21 -0.74 9.60
C PHE A 99 3.73 -0.87 11.04
N LEU A 100 3.90 0.24 11.76
CA LEU A 100 4.32 0.23 13.17
C LEU A 100 3.28 -0.45 14.08
N LEU A 101 1.99 -0.30 13.79
CA LEU A 101 0.94 -1.08 14.45
C LEU A 101 1.15 -2.57 14.21
N ALA A 102 1.38 -3.01 12.96
CA ALA A 102 1.63 -4.42 12.64
C ALA A 102 2.83 -4.99 13.41
N GLU A 103 3.95 -4.26 13.47
CA GLU A 103 5.13 -4.65 14.26
C GLU A 103 4.81 -4.77 15.75
N ARG A 104 4.03 -3.84 16.31
CA ARG A 104 3.60 -3.90 17.71
C ARG A 104 2.72 -5.13 17.99
N LEU A 105 1.82 -5.47 17.06
CA LEU A 105 0.97 -6.66 17.19
C LEU A 105 1.80 -7.95 17.09
N GLU A 106 2.79 -7.99 16.21
CA GLU A 106 3.74 -9.11 16.14
C GLU A 106 4.52 -9.27 17.46
N ALA A 107 5.04 -8.17 18.01
CA ALA A 107 5.74 -8.17 19.29
C ALA A 107 4.85 -8.61 20.47
N ALA A 108 3.54 -8.33 20.40
CA ALA A 108 2.54 -8.82 21.34
C ALA A 108 2.16 -10.30 21.12
N GLY A 109 2.70 -10.95 20.09
CA GLY A 109 2.60 -12.38 19.84
C GLY A 109 1.61 -12.78 18.75
N ALA A 110 1.06 -11.85 17.98
CA ALA A 110 0.26 -12.17 16.80
C ALA A 110 1.14 -12.73 15.66
N LYS A 111 0.50 -13.47 14.74
CA LYS A 111 1.03 -13.68 13.39
C LYS A 111 0.59 -12.49 12.55
N ALA A 112 1.39 -11.43 12.54
CA ALA A 112 1.05 -10.19 11.84
C ALA A 112 1.37 -10.31 10.34
N PHE A 113 0.47 -9.79 9.52
CA PHE A 113 0.63 -9.58 8.09
C PHE A 113 0.40 -8.10 7.82
N TYR A 114 1.14 -7.56 6.85
CA TYR A 114 1.02 -6.16 6.48
C TYR A 114 0.82 -6.01 4.97
N GLY A 115 -0.03 -5.08 4.59
CA GLY A 115 -0.23 -4.65 3.21
C GLY A 115 -0.75 -3.23 3.14
N SER A 116 -0.94 -2.73 1.92
CA SER A 116 -1.59 -1.45 1.71
C SER A 116 -2.52 -1.50 0.52
N THR A 117 -3.47 -0.57 0.48
CA THR A 117 -4.24 -0.31 -0.72
C THR A 117 -3.40 0.52 -1.71
N THR A 118 -3.75 0.46 -2.99
CA THR A 118 -3.05 1.24 -4.01
C THR A 118 -3.97 1.57 -5.18
N ARG A 119 -3.70 2.72 -5.81
CA ARG A 119 -4.29 3.08 -7.12
C ARG A 119 -3.64 2.37 -8.30
N SER A 120 -2.54 1.65 -8.08
CA SER A 120 -1.82 0.96 -9.15
C SER A 120 -2.61 -0.26 -9.62
N PRO A 121 -3.03 -0.32 -10.90
CA PRO A 121 -3.79 -1.45 -11.45
C PRO A 121 -2.84 -2.55 -11.93
N ILE A 122 -2.26 -3.28 -10.97
CA ILE A 122 -1.38 -4.41 -11.24
C ILE A 122 -2.23 -5.57 -11.76
N ALA A 123 -1.83 -6.15 -12.89
CA ALA A 123 -2.51 -7.32 -13.44
C ALA A 123 -2.34 -8.53 -12.52
N VAL A 124 -3.43 -9.29 -12.34
CA VAL A 124 -3.39 -10.60 -11.68
C VAL A 124 -2.61 -11.57 -12.57
N GLY A 125 -1.67 -12.28 -11.97
CA GLY A 125 -0.74 -13.21 -12.61
C GLY A 125 0.61 -13.22 -11.90
N TYR A 126 1.35 -14.31 -12.07
CA TYR A 126 2.66 -14.52 -11.45
C TYR A 126 2.60 -14.39 -9.92
N ALA A 127 3.18 -13.32 -9.36
CA ALA A 127 3.24 -13.08 -7.92
C ALA A 127 1.95 -12.46 -7.35
N ILE A 128 1.02 -12.02 -8.22
CA ILE A 128 -0.27 -11.46 -7.83
C ILE A 128 -1.34 -12.51 -8.11
N GLU A 129 -1.84 -13.18 -7.08
CA GLU A 129 -2.79 -14.29 -7.18
C GLU A 129 -4.25 -13.82 -7.08
N SER A 130 -4.49 -12.67 -6.45
CA SER A 130 -5.84 -12.11 -6.33
C SER A 130 -5.82 -10.59 -6.23
N ALA A 131 -6.88 -9.95 -6.68
CA ALA A 131 -7.12 -8.52 -6.51
C ALA A 131 -8.55 -8.28 -6.03
N ILE A 132 -8.71 -7.44 -5.01
CA ILE A 132 -9.99 -6.86 -4.62
C ILE A 132 -9.96 -5.42 -5.12
N SER A 133 -10.94 -5.02 -5.92
CA SER A 133 -11.09 -3.64 -6.41
C SER A 133 -12.27 -2.97 -5.71
N PHE A 134 -12.14 -1.67 -5.43
CA PHE A 134 -13.07 -0.82 -4.68
C PHE A 134 -12.75 0.66 -4.96
N THR A 135 -13.54 1.60 -4.49
CA THR A 135 -13.30 3.05 -4.68
C THR A 135 -12.38 3.63 -3.61
N ASP A 136 -11.73 4.76 -3.92
CA ASP A 136 -10.80 5.40 -3.00
C ASP A 136 -11.50 5.99 -1.76
N ASN A 137 -10.76 6.03 -0.65
CA ASN A 137 -11.21 6.60 0.62
C ASN A 137 -11.17 8.14 0.66
N TYR A 138 -10.81 8.82 -0.43
CA TYR A 138 -10.87 10.28 -0.54
C TYR A 138 -12.14 10.76 -1.26
N GLY A 139 -12.98 9.87 -1.81
CA GLY A 139 -14.23 10.24 -2.49
C GLY A 139 -14.03 10.75 -3.92
N LEU A 140 -13.00 10.28 -4.62
CA LEU A 140 -12.72 10.62 -6.02
C LEU A 140 -13.29 9.62 -7.03
N ASP A 141 -13.95 8.55 -6.55
CA ASP A 141 -14.44 7.42 -7.35
C ASP A 141 -13.32 6.77 -8.19
N ILE A 142 -12.09 6.80 -7.66
CA ILE A 142 -10.91 6.22 -8.30
C ILE A 142 -10.78 4.76 -7.87
N PRO A 143 -10.65 3.81 -8.83
CA PRO A 143 -10.36 2.43 -8.52
C PRO A 143 -9.08 2.29 -7.68
N ASN A 144 -9.24 1.71 -6.50
CA ASN A 144 -8.18 1.20 -5.66
C ASN A 144 -8.22 -0.32 -5.60
N PHE A 145 -7.10 -0.87 -5.17
CA PHE A 145 -6.86 -2.30 -5.15
C PHE A 145 -6.17 -2.71 -3.86
N VAL A 146 -6.52 -3.90 -3.36
CA VAL A 146 -5.71 -4.66 -2.41
C VAL A 146 -5.41 -6.02 -3.03
N TYR A 147 -4.14 -6.39 -3.01
CA TYR A 147 -3.63 -7.57 -3.69
C TYR A 147 -3.33 -8.70 -2.71
N ASN A 148 -3.41 -9.93 -3.21
CA ASN A 148 -3.08 -11.15 -2.48
C ASN A 148 -3.83 -11.34 -1.16
N VAL A 149 -5.05 -10.81 -1.02
CA VAL A 149 -5.88 -10.98 0.20
C VAL A 149 -7.03 -11.95 -0.02
N ALA A 150 -7.72 -11.90 -1.17
CA ALA A 150 -8.99 -12.60 -1.38
C ALA A 150 -8.92 -14.14 -1.32
N HIS A 151 -7.73 -14.72 -1.49
CA HIS A 151 -7.50 -16.17 -1.44
C HIS A 151 -6.98 -16.65 -0.08
N GLN A 152 -6.75 -15.73 0.86
CA GLN A 152 -6.21 -16.02 2.18
C GLN A 152 -7.31 -16.05 3.24
N GLN A 153 -6.93 -16.33 4.50
CA GLN A 153 -7.82 -16.30 5.66
C GLN A 153 -7.07 -15.69 6.86
N PHE A 154 -7.76 -14.83 7.59
CA PHE A 154 -7.25 -14.14 8.78
C PHE A 154 -8.26 -14.25 9.92
N ASP A 155 -7.77 -14.14 11.16
CA ASP A 155 -8.65 -14.06 12.33
C ASP A 155 -9.24 -12.66 12.47
N ARG A 156 -8.46 -11.64 12.07
CA ARG A 156 -8.88 -10.24 12.04
C ARG A 156 -8.17 -9.45 10.93
N ILE A 157 -8.88 -8.49 10.34
CA ILE A 157 -8.31 -7.48 9.46
C ILE A 157 -8.52 -6.09 10.07
N LEU A 158 -7.44 -5.30 10.11
CA LEU A 158 -7.45 -3.90 10.52
C LEU A 158 -7.25 -3.03 9.28
N VAL A 159 -8.24 -2.23 8.92
CA VAL A 159 -8.17 -1.25 7.84
C VAL A 159 -7.83 0.11 8.45
N CYS A 160 -6.57 0.47 8.38
CA CYS A 160 -6.07 1.72 8.91
C CYS A 160 -6.19 2.83 7.87
N THR A 161 -6.86 3.92 8.22
CA THR A 161 -7.09 5.03 7.30
C THR A 161 -6.84 6.40 7.93
N GLU A 162 -6.39 7.33 7.08
CA GLU A 162 -6.19 8.74 7.43
C GLU A 162 -7.44 9.61 7.15
N THR A 163 -8.49 9.04 6.57
CA THR A 163 -9.79 9.69 6.31
C THR A 163 -10.84 9.15 7.28
N PRO A 164 -12.05 9.76 7.39
CA PRO A 164 -13.09 9.25 8.28
C PRO A 164 -13.45 7.78 8.02
N ALA A 165 -13.89 7.06 9.03
CA ALA A 165 -14.22 5.63 8.88
C ALA A 165 -15.33 5.40 7.84
N GLU A 166 -16.29 6.31 7.75
CA GLU A 166 -17.38 6.30 6.77
C GLU A 166 -16.93 6.51 5.32
N SER A 167 -15.68 6.94 5.09
CA SER A 167 -15.11 7.09 3.75
C SER A 167 -14.67 5.76 3.13
N ILE A 168 -14.57 4.68 3.93
CA ILE A 168 -14.14 3.38 3.43
C ILE A 168 -15.26 2.74 2.62
N ASP A 169 -14.94 2.37 1.38
CA ASP A 169 -15.89 1.72 0.48
C ASP A 169 -16.46 0.42 1.09
N ALA A 170 -17.79 0.33 1.12
CA ALA A 170 -18.51 -0.85 1.56
C ALA A 170 -18.16 -2.11 0.73
N GLN A 171 -17.76 -1.95 -0.53
CA GLN A 171 -17.28 -3.08 -1.34
C GLN A 171 -15.98 -3.68 -0.78
N LEU A 172 -15.05 -2.84 -0.31
CA LEU A 172 -13.84 -3.32 0.36
C LEU A 172 -14.21 -4.08 1.62
N LEU A 173 -15.02 -3.49 2.50
CA LEU A 173 -15.42 -4.12 3.77
C LEU A 173 -16.12 -5.46 3.56
N LYS A 174 -17.02 -5.53 2.56
CA LYS A 174 -17.71 -6.76 2.20
C LYS A 174 -16.73 -7.85 1.75
N ALA A 175 -15.78 -7.51 0.86
CA ALA A 175 -14.79 -8.47 0.37
C ALA A 175 -13.82 -8.94 1.48
N LEU A 176 -13.43 -8.06 2.40
CA LEU A 176 -12.60 -8.43 3.54
C LEU A 176 -13.33 -9.35 4.53
N ALA A 177 -14.65 -9.15 4.72
CA ALA A 177 -15.46 -10.01 5.56
C ALA A 177 -15.64 -11.45 5.03
N GLU A 178 -15.32 -11.70 3.75
CA GLU A 178 -15.29 -13.06 3.17
C GLU A 178 -14.04 -13.85 3.59
N VAL A 179 -12.99 -13.15 4.05
CA VAL A 179 -11.68 -13.74 4.40
C VAL A 179 -11.28 -13.53 5.86
N ALA A 180 -12.10 -12.84 6.64
CA ALA A 180 -11.93 -12.70 8.08
C ALA A 180 -13.27 -12.49 8.80
N PRO A 181 -13.48 -13.10 9.97
CA PRO A 181 -14.70 -12.93 10.74
C PRO A 181 -14.80 -11.54 11.42
N VAL A 182 -13.68 -10.82 11.52
CA VAL A 182 -13.61 -9.49 12.13
C VAL A 182 -12.86 -8.54 11.19
N VAL A 183 -13.52 -7.45 10.80
CA VAL A 183 -12.93 -6.35 10.03
C VAL A 183 -13.18 -5.06 10.82
N GLU A 184 -12.11 -4.41 11.26
CA GLU A 184 -12.17 -3.18 12.05
C GLU A 184 -11.52 -2.04 11.25
N ILE A 185 -12.13 -0.86 11.27
CA ILE A 185 -11.51 0.35 10.73
C ILE A 185 -10.78 1.04 11.88
N VAL A 186 -9.52 1.40 11.66
CA VAL A 186 -8.68 2.08 12.65
C VAL A 186 -8.35 3.48 12.13
N THR A 187 -8.82 4.49 12.85
CA THR A 187 -8.57 5.92 12.57
C THR A 187 -7.82 6.54 13.76
N TYR A 188 -7.49 7.84 13.65
CA TYR A 188 -6.97 8.64 14.75
C TYR A 188 -8.06 9.42 15.52
N GLU A 189 -9.33 9.21 15.18
CA GLU A 189 -10.49 9.85 15.84
C GLU A 189 -11.09 8.99 16.95
#